data_AF-A0A9Q3PEW0-F1
#
_entry.id   AF-A0A9Q3PEW0-F1
#
_cell.length_a   1.000
_cell.length_b   1.000
_cell.length_c   1.000
_cell.angle_alpha   90.00
_cell.angle_beta   90.00
_cell.angle_gamma   90.00
#
_symmetry.space_group_name_H-M   'P 1'
#
loop_
_entity.id
_entity.type
_entity.pdbx_description
1 polymer ?
#
loop_
_entity_poly.entity_id
_entity_poly.type
_entity_poly.pdbx_seq_one_letter_code
_entity_poly.pdbx_strand_id
1 'polypeptide(L)'
;MDSSKFQQILNWPQPNNIKSFQSFLGFSNFYCFFIKNYSKKITALTSLLQKDSPFIFTEEALSQFQILKEEFTTAPILSHFNPFLPAIVETYASDFALGAVLSKLNDSGKHPIAFDSHKLLPAELKSEILDKKLLGIVWALKRWRAFLLSLSHPFEVFTDHYSLQYFMSSKVFTHCQARWAEFLSEFHFTITYCPGRLATLPDALLHQEDGYPERGLDFISKNPQNFHQVIKQDGIQESRFFSIKVEIFSDLVDKIQKEVWQDKDYKEILKQLARGESVTDCSLEPQDKLSLFKDGVVIPSNEESRLNVFQKSHDSPLAGHPGQKKTLKLIKRDFYWAGLNQFIKDYVSSCHKCSRNKNIHCKKFGLLWPLQIPSGPWNSLSMDFITQFPLSNNFDSILVVVDRFSRMAIFIPAYGTITALELAQIFIIHVFSKHGLPVSMVSDRGSLFLSSFWTNLCQQLKISRDLSTAFHPETYGQTERLNQILEQYLWMYVSYHQDYWHIWLPLAEFAYNNAEHSSTKQPPFFTIYGVNPSFYSIHISQDSPAGKL
;
A
#
# COMPACT_ATOMS: atom_id res chain seq x y z
N MET A 1 11.28 -26.96 14.48
CA MET A 1 11.08 -26.76 13.03
C MET A 1 11.19 -28.12 12.32
N ASP A 2 10.44 -28.32 11.24
CA ASP A 2 10.35 -29.59 10.50
C ASP A 2 11.65 -29.93 9.76
N SER A 3 12.35 -31.00 10.16
CA SER A 3 13.63 -31.46 9.57
C SER A 3 13.50 -31.80 8.07
N SER A 4 12.31 -32.26 7.66
CA SER A 4 11.98 -32.61 6.27
C SER A 4 12.09 -31.43 5.29
N LYS A 5 11.74 -30.21 5.73
CA LYS A 5 11.77 -29.00 4.89
C LYS A 5 13.18 -28.48 4.66
N PHE A 6 14.07 -28.61 5.65
CA PHE A 6 15.48 -28.26 5.50
C PHE A 6 16.23 -29.22 4.58
N GLN A 7 15.90 -30.52 4.63
CA GLN A 7 16.46 -31.51 3.70
C GLN A 7 16.08 -31.22 2.25
N GLN A 8 14.89 -30.68 1.98
CA GLN A 8 14.49 -30.26 0.63
C GLN A 8 15.32 -29.08 0.11
N ILE A 9 15.71 -28.15 0.98
CA ILE A 9 16.55 -27.00 0.61
C ILE A 9 18.00 -27.45 0.39
N LEU A 10 18.53 -28.34 1.23
CA LEU A 10 19.87 -28.93 1.03
C LEU A 10 19.96 -29.81 -0.22
N ASN A 11 18.88 -30.52 -0.56
CA ASN A 11 18.81 -31.37 -1.76
C ASN A 11 18.30 -30.63 -3.00
N TRP A 12 18.18 -29.31 -2.96
CA TRP A 12 17.72 -28.54 -4.11
C TRP A 12 18.63 -28.79 -5.33
N PRO A 13 18.09 -29.29 -6.46
CA PRO A 13 18.90 -29.69 -7.61
C PRO A 13 19.54 -28.47 -8.26
N GLN A 14 20.74 -28.65 -8.79
CA GLN A 14 21.41 -27.59 -9.56
C GLN A 14 20.51 -27.13 -10.72
N PRO A 15 20.22 -25.83 -10.85
CA PRO A 15 19.39 -25.33 -11.93
C PRO A 15 20.08 -25.48 -13.30
N ASN A 16 19.48 -26.27 -14.18
CA ASN A 16 20.00 -26.53 -15.54
C ASN A 16 19.43 -25.57 -16.59
N ASN A 17 18.48 -24.70 -16.21
CA ASN A 17 17.88 -23.72 -17.11
C ASN A 17 17.54 -22.42 -16.37
N ILE A 18 17.43 -21.33 -17.13
CA ILE A 18 17.16 -19.97 -16.62
C ILE A 18 15.88 -19.92 -15.77
N LYS A 19 14.82 -20.68 -16.13
CA LYS A 19 13.55 -20.69 -15.38
C LYS A 19 13.68 -21.30 -13.99
N SER A 20 14.33 -22.46 -13.89
CA SER A 20 14.62 -23.15 -12.62
C SER A 20 15.54 -22.32 -11.73
N PHE A 21 16.45 -21.57 -12.36
CA PHE A 21 17.37 -20.67 -11.67
C PHE A 21 16.67 -19.42 -11.12
N GLN A 22 15.80 -18.79 -11.93
CA GLN A 22 14.95 -17.68 -11.48
C GLN A 22 13.98 -18.10 -10.37
N SER A 23 13.49 -19.35 -10.38
CA SER A 23 12.67 -19.90 -9.29
C SER A 23 13.45 -19.99 -7.98
N PHE A 24 14.71 -20.45 -8.02
CA PHE A 24 15.59 -20.46 -6.85
C PHE A 24 15.92 -19.05 -6.36
N LEU A 25 16.18 -18.11 -7.28
CA LEU A 25 16.40 -16.70 -6.93
C LEU A 25 15.16 -16.05 -6.31
N GLY A 26 13.96 -16.31 -6.84
CA GLY A 26 12.71 -15.85 -6.24
C GLY A 26 12.49 -16.38 -4.83
N PHE A 27 12.71 -17.68 -4.62
CA PHE A 27 12.65 -18.33 -3.31
C PHE A 27 13.66 -17.72 -2.34
N SER A 28 14.93 -17.65 -2.75
CA SER A 28 15.98 -17.09 -1.90
C SER A 28 15.69 -15.62 -1.53
N ASN A 29 15.04 -14.86 -2.40
CA ASN A 29 14.79 -13.42 -2.21
C ASN A 29 13.72 -13.17 -1.17
N PHE A 30 12.79 -14.10 -1.00
CA PHE A 30 11.84 -14.09 0.10
C PHE A 30 12.54 -14.19 1.46
N TYR A 31 13.66 -14.92 1.53
CA TYR A 31 14.41 -15.18 2.74
C TYR A 31 15.67 -14.30 2.89
N CYS A 32 15.83 -13.28 2.06
CA CYS A 32 17.00 -12.40 2.04
C CYS A 32 17.27 -11.73 3.40
N PHE A 33 16.21 -11.43 4.16
CA PHE A 33 16.26 -10.82 5.48
C PHE A 33 16.93 -11.70 6.56
N PHE A 34 17.02 -13.01 6.32
CA PHE A 34 17.57 -13.99 7.27
C PHE A 34 19.01 -14.41 6.92
N ILE A 35 19.51 -14.00 5.75
CA ILE A 35 20.83 -14.38 5.26
C ILE A 35 21.77 -13.18 5.30
N LYS A 36 22.85 -13.35 6.04
CA LYS A 36 23.95 -12.38 6.09
C LYS A 36 24.62 -12.28 4.72
N ASN A 37 24.86 -11.06 4.24
CA ASN A 37 25.51 -10.78 2.94
C ASN A 37 24.79 -11.37 1.71
N TYR A 38 23.46 -11.52 1.78
CA TYR A 38 22.63 -12.07 0.72
C TYR A 38 22.86 -11.40 -0.66
N SER A 39 22.89 -10.06 -0.68
CA SER A 39 23.10 -9.27 -1.91
C SER A 39 24.44 -9.57 -2.60
N LYS A 40 25.51 -9.91 -1.86
CA LYS A 40 26.80 -10.35 -2.43
C LYS A 40 26.67 -11.71 -3.10
N LYS A 41 26.11 -12.69 -2.37
CA LYS A 41 25.99 -14.09 -2.80
C LYS A 41 25.14 -14.21 -4.06
N ILE A 42 24.12 -13.38 -4.16
CA ILE A 42 23.25 -13.33 -5.33
C ILE A 42 23.83 -12.59 -6.51
N THR A 43 24.77 -11.66 -6.33
CA THR A 43 25.35 -10.93 -7.47
C THR A 43 26.02 -11.88 -8.47
N ALA A 44 26.80 -12.86 -7.97
CA ALA A 44 27.42 -13.92 -8.79
C ALA A 44 26.40 -14.88 -9.42
N LEU A 45 25.20 -14.99 -8.84
CA LEU A 45 24.12 -15.79 -9.40
C LEU A 45 23.35 -14.98 -10.47
N THR A 46 22.99 -13.73 -10.20
CA THR A 46 22.26 -12.87 -11.13
C THR A 46 23.06 -12.44 -12.35
N SER A 47 24.40 -12.52 -12.33
CA SER A 47 25.23 -12.35 -13.53
C SER A 47 24.93 -13.40 -14.62
N LEU A 48 24.44 -14.59 -14.22
CA LEU A 48 23.98 -15.64 -15.15
C LEU A 48 22.66 -15.27 -15.87
N LEU A 49 22.02 -14.15 -15.51
CA LEU A 49 20.78 -13.66 -16.11
C LEU A 49 21.01 -12.49 -17.09
N GLN A 50 22.26 -12.14 -17.40
CA GLN A 50 22.56 -11.07 -18.36
C GLN A 50 22.06 -11.43 -19.77
N LYS A 51 21.66 -10.40 -20.52
CA LYS A 51 21.21 -10.57 -21.91
C LYS A 51 22.43 -10.87 -22.79
N ASP A 52 22.27 -11.80 -23.72
CA ASP A 52 23.26 -12.19 -24.75
C ASP A 52 24.45 -13.06 -24.29
N SER A 53 24.43 -13.62 -23.06
CA SER A 53 25.39 -14.64 -22.62
C SER A 53 24.78 -16.04 -22.50
N PRO A 54 25.51 -17.12 -22.86
CA PRO A 54 25.01 -18.48 -22.67
C PRO A 54 24.91 -18.81 -21.17
N PHE A 55 23.80 -19.43 -20.76
CA PHE A 55 23.58 -19.83 -19.37
C PHE A 55 24.50 -21.02 -19.02
N ILE A 56 25.66 -20.71 -18.45
CA ILE A 56 26.67 -21.68 -18.01
C ILE A 56 26.86 -21.48 -16.50
N PHE A 57 26.59 -22.52 -15.71
CA PHE A 57 26.82 -22.50 -14.27
C PHE A 57 28.32 -22.56 -14.01
N THR A 58 28.95 -21.41 -13.77
CA THR A 58 30.39 -21.32 -13.48
C THR A 58 30.71 -21.95 -12.12
N GLU A 59 31.97 -22.36 -11.90
CA GLU A 59 32.41 -22.92 -10.62
C GLU A 59 32.17 -21.94 -9.45
N GLU A 60 32.31 -20.63 -9.70
CA GLU A 60 32.02 -19.58 -8.73
C GLU A 60 30.52 -19.49 -8.39
N ALA A 61 29.64 -19.58 -9.38
CA ALA A 61 28.20 -19.62 -9.16
C ALA A 61 27.77 -20.89 -8.42
N LEU A 62 28.42 -22.03 -8.68
CA LEU A 62 28.20 -23.30 -7.97
C LEU A 62 28.57 -23.21 -6.50
N SER A 63 29.72 -22.60 -6.20
CA SER A 63 30.15 -22.31 -4.84
C SER A 63 29.16 -21.41 -4.10
N GLN A 64 28.74 -20.28 -4.68
CA GLN A 64 27.78 -19.38 -4.05
C GLN A 64 26.39 -20.01 -3.86
N PHE A 65 25.97 -20.84 -4.81
CA PHE A 65 24.72 -21.59 -4.72
C PHE A 65 24.72 -22.60 -3.56
N GLN A 66 25.82 -23.34 -3.37
CA GLN A 66 25.96 -24.28 -2.25
C GLN A 66 26.01 -23.56 -0.90
N ILE A 67 26.79 -22.47 -0.80
CA ILE A 67 26.88 -21.65 0.42
C ILE A 67 25.51 -21.09 0.81
N LEU A 68 24.72 -20.61 -0.15
CA LEU A 68 23.36 -20.12 0.12
C LEU A 68 22.45 -21.23 0.67
N LYS A 69 22.53 -22.45 0.12
CA LYS A 69 21.77 -23.62 0.60
C LYS A 69 22.09 -23.97 2.05
N GLU A 70 23.37 -23.91 2.43
CA GLU A 70 23.82 -24.17 3.80
C GLU A 70 23.39 -23.05 4.76
N GLU A 71 23.43 -21.79 4.33
CA GLU A 71 23.01 -20.65 5.16
C GLU A 71 21.50 -20.61 5.41
N PHE A 72 20.67 -21.12 4.50
CA PHE A 72 19.24 -21.34 4.79
C PHE A 72 19.00 -22.31 5.96
N THR A 73 19.97 -23.19 6.25
CA THR A 73 19.86 -24.17 7.35
C THR A 73 20.50 -23.70 8.66
N THR A 74 21.46 -22.78 8.59
CA THR A 74 22.24 -22.27 9.73
C THR A 74 21.93 -20.82 10.09
N ALA A 75 20.95 -20.19 9.42
CA ALA A 75 20.59 -18.79 9.60
C ALA A 75 20.36 -18.44 11.08
N PRO A 76 20.91 -17.31 11.56
CA PRO A 76 20.78 -16.90 12.95
C PRO A 76 19.30 -16.71 13.28
N ILE A 77 18.87 -17.28 14.40
CA ILE A 77 17.51 -17.11 14.92
C ILE A 77 17.35 -15.63 15.28
N LEU A 78 16.65 -14.88 14.42
CA LEU A 78 16.31 -13.50 14.72
C LEU A 78 15.47 -13.46 16.00
N SER A 79 15.82 -12.54 16.89
CA SER A 79 15.01 -12.30 18.08
C SER A 79 13.86 -11.36 17.77
N HIS A 80 12.73 -11.57 18.44
CA HIS A 80 11.69 -10.54 18.54
C HIS A 80 12.25 -9.24 19.14
N PHE A 81 11.76 -8.11 18.63
CA PHE A 81 12.04 -6.78 19.15
C PHE A 81 11.39 -6.59 20.52
N ASN A 82 12.12 -6.04 21.48
CA ASN A 82 11.62 -5.70 22.81
C ASN A 82 11.98 -4.24 23.12
N PRO A 83 11.01 -3.34 23.32
CA PRO A 83 11.24 -1.90 23.55
C PRO A 83 11.97 -1.58 24.87
N PHE A 84 12.02 -2.54 25.80
CA PHE A 84 12.66 -2.38 27.11
C PHE A 84 14.15 -2.76 27.13
N LEU A 85 14.67 -3.36 26.05
CA LEU A 85 16.07 -3.75 25.96
C LEU A 85 16.89 -2.75 25.14
N PRO A 86 18.15 -2.49 25.51
CA PRO A 86 19.01 -1.60 24.73
C PRO A 86 19.25 -2.19 23.33
N ALA A 87 19.06 -1.33 22.33
CA ALA A 87 19.27 -1.67 20.94
C ALA A 87 20.61 -1.12 20.44
N ILE A 88 21.17 -1.80 19.46
CA ILE A 88 22.40 -1.43 18.76
C ILE A 88 22.12 -1.46 17.27
N VAL A 89 22.47 -0.38 16.58
CA VAL A 89 22.40 -0.27 15.12
C VAL A 89 23.81 -0.23 14.57
N GLU A 90 24.20 -1.26 13.83
CA GLU A 90 25.50 -1.30 13.17
C GLU A 90 25.30 -0.95 11.70
N THR A 91 25.98 0.08 11.22
CA THR A 91 25.85 0.57 9.84
C THR A 91 27.18 0.47 9.12
N TYR A 92 27.10 0.10 7.85
CA TYR A 92 28.23 0.04 6.94
C TYR A 92 27.82 0.65 5.61
N ALA A 93 28.69 1.49 5.05
CA ALA A 93 28.50 2.01 3.70
C ALA A 93 29.69 1.61 2.84
N SER A 94 29.36 0.99 1.71
CA SER A 94 30.27 0.71 0.62
C SER A 94 30.04 1.74 -0.49
N ASP A 95 30.92 1.78 -1.48
CA ASP A 95 30.73 2.64 -2.65
C ASP A 95 29.45 2.35 -3.43
N PHE A 96 28.87 1.17 -3.29
CA PHE A 96 27.74 0.69 -4.09
C PHE A 96 26.51 0.29 -3.28
N ALA A 97 26.67 0.01 -1.99
CA ALA A 97 25.59 -0.49 -1.15
C ALA A 97 25.78 -0.11 0.32
N LEU A 98 24.65 -0.02 1.02
CA LEU A 98 24.56 0.17 2.46
C LEU A 98 24.17 -1.17 3.08
N GLY A 99 24.73 -1.46 4.24
CA GLY A 99 24.32 -2.57 5.10
C GLY A 99 23.99 -2.05 6.48
N ALA A 100 22.95 -2.62 7.10
CA ALA A 100 22.59 -2.30 8.47
C ALA A 100 22.20 -3.56 9.23
N VAL A 101 22.50 -3.57 10.54
CA VAL A 101 22.07 -4.61 11.48
C VAL A 101 21.45 -3.94 12.70
N LEU A 102 20.21 -4.32 13.03
CA LEU A 102 19.58 -4.00 14.30
C LEU A 102 19.76 -5.19 15.22
N SER A 103 20.39 -4.96 16.38
CA SER A 103 20.61 -5.99 17.40
C SER A 103 20.07 -5.52 18.74
N LYS A 104 19.67 -6.46 19.59
CA LYS A 104 19.47 -6.23 21.03
C LYS A 104 20.71 -6.65 21.80
N LEU A 105 20.94 -6.01 22.93
CA LEU A 105 21.94 -6.46 23.89
C LEU A 105 21.25 -7.29 24.98
N ASN A 106 21.64 -8.56 25.10
CA ASN A 106 21.23 -9.46 26.17
C ASN A 106 22.44 -9.81 27.06
N ASP A 107 22.21 -10.45 28.20
CA ASP A 107 23.26 -10.97 29.10
C ASP A 107 24.27 -11.91 28.40
N SER A 108 23.86 -12.54 27.28
CA SER A 108 24.67 -13.44 26.46
C SER A 108 25.44 -12.75 25.31
N GLY A 109 25.33 -11.42 25.16
CA GLY A 109 25.92 -10.66 24.05
C GLY A 109 24.92 -10.09 23.05
N LYS A 110 25.42 -9.55 21.93
CA LYS A 110 24.62 -8.93 20.85
C LYS A 110 23.84 -10.01 20.09
N HIS A 111 22.52 -9.86 19.97
CA HIS A 111 21.65 -10.74 19.20
C HIS A 111 20.90 -9.99 18.11
N PRO A 112 20.97 -10.41 16.83
CA PRO A 112 20.33 -9.69 15.73
C PRO A 112 18.80 -9.81 15.78
N ILE A 113 18.14 -8.68 15.54
CA ILE A 113 16.68 -8.53 15.42
C ILE A 113 16.30 -8.43 13.94
N ALA A 114 17.05 -7.65 13.16
CA ALA A 114 16.81 -7.46 11.74
C ALA A 114 18.11 -7.11 10.99
N PHE A 115 18.20 -7.56 9.74
CA PHE A 115 19.21 -7.16 8.78
C PHE A 115 18.55 -6.35 7.67
N ASP A 116 19.23 -5.32 7.15
CA ASP A 116 18.81 -4.61 5.95
C ASP A 116 20.00 -4.32 5.04
N SER A 117 19.73 -4.27 3.73
CA SER A 117 20.74 -3.87 2.76
C SER A 117 20.10 -3.08 1.62
N HIS A 118 20.77 -2.02 1.18
CA HIS A 118 20.28 -1.11 0.16
C HIS A 118 21.35 -0.87 -0.89
N LYS A 119 21.00 -1.07 -2.16
CA LYS A 119 21.89 -0.70 -3.27
C LYS A 119 21.79 0.81 -3.50
N LEU A 120 22.92 1.53 -3.42
CA LEU A 120 22.96 2.98 -3.58
C LEU A 120 22.45 3.41 -4.96
N LEU A 121 21.63 4.45 -4.97
CA LEU A 121 21.11 5.06 -6.19
C LEU A 121 22.19 5.90 -6.87
N PRO A 122 22.10 6.16 -8.19
CA PRO A 122 23.10 6.92 -8.92
C PRO A 122 23.44 8.31 -8.33
N ALA A 123 22.47 8.97 -7.69
CA ALA A 123 22.69 10.25 -7.01
C ALA A 123 23.50 10.10 -5.70
N GLU A 124 23.31 8.99 -5.00
CA GLU A 124 23.96 8.67 -3.72
C GLU A 124 25.38 8.11 -3.94
N LEU A 125 25.63 7.48 -5.09
CA LEU A 125 26.97 7.05 -5.50
C LEU A 125 27.97 8.21 -5.62
N LYS A 126 27.48 9.40 -6.00
CA LYS A 126 28.28 10.62 -6.20
C LYS A 126 28.60 11.36 -4.89
N SER A 127 27.97 10.98 -3.78
CA SER A 127 28.19 11.62 -2.48
C SER A 127 29.57 11.29 -1.93
N GLU A 128 30.13 12.17 -1.11
CA GLU A 128 31.39 11.91 -0.42
C GLU A 128 31.26 10.70 0.52
N ILE A 129 32.38 10.05 0.85
CA ILE A 129 32.41 8.84 1.69
C ILE A 129 31.72 9.10 3.05
N LEU A 130 31.95 10.27 3.64
CA LEU A 130 31.30 10.69 4.89
C LEU A 130 29.78 10.74 4.73
N ASP A 131 29.30 11.32 3.63
CA ASP A 131 27.86 11.41 3.33
C ASP A 131 27.25 10.04 3.03
N LYS A 132 27.97 9.12 2.38
CA LYS A 132 27.51 7.74 2.17
C LYS A 132 27.36 6.99 3.49
N LYS A 133 28.31 7.17 4.41
CA LYS A 133 28.27 6.53 5.74
C LYS A 133 27.16 7.10 6.61
N LEU A 134 26.98 8.42 6.59
CA LEU A 134 25.85 9.08 7.22
C LEU A 134 24.51 8.65 6.60
N LEU A 135 24.45 8.49 5.28
CA LEU A 135 23.29 7.96 4.58
C LEU A 135 22.97 6.52 5.03
N GLY A 136 23.99 5.69 5.30
CA GLY A 136 23.81 4.37 5.92
C GLY A 136 23.07 4.43 7.25
N ILE A 137 23.44 5.37 8.12
CA ILE A 137 22.76 5.62 9.40
C ILE A 137 21.32 6.09 9.15
N VAL A 138 21.13 7.12 8.32
CA VAL A 138 19.81 7.67 8.01
C VAL A 138 18.90 6.60 7.41
N TRP A 139 19.43 5.73 6.55
CA TRP A 139 18.70 4.63 5.92
C TRP A 139 18.22 3.61 6.96
N ALA A 140 19.13 3.13 7.82
CA ALA A 140 18.81 2.19 8.89
C ALA A 140 17.74 2.76 9.84
N LEU A 141 17.88 4.03 10.23
CA LEU A 141 16.96 4.71 11.14
C LEU A 141 15.59 4.98 10.49
N LYS A 142 15.54 5.24 9.17
CA LYS A 142 14.26 5.28 8.43
C LYS A 142 13.60 3.91 8.38
N ARG A 143 14.36 2.86 8.08
CA ARG A 143 13.85 1.48 7.98
C ARG A 143 13.26 1.00 9.29
N TRP A 144 13.93 1.27 10.41
CA TRP A 144 13.55 0.80 11.74
C TRP A 144 13.00 1.90 12.64
N ARG A 145 12.49 2.99 12.05
CA ARG A 145 11.97 4.14 12.78
C ARG A 145 11.00 3.75 13.91
N ALA A 146 10.03 2.89 13.60
CA ALA A 146 9.02 2.46 14.58
C ALA A 146 9.65 1.71 15.78
N PHE A 147 10.66 0.88 15.53
CA PHE A 147 11.37 0.17 16.59
C PHE A 147 12.19 1.14 17.44
N LEU A 148 13.00 1.98 16.79
CA LEU A 148 13.95 2.86 17.47
C LEU A 148 13.25 3.98 18.28
N LEU A 149 12.10 4.49 17.82
CA LEU A 149 11.29 5.46 18.59
C LEU A 149 10.54 4.82 19.77
N SER A 150 10.32 3.51 19.74
CA SER A 150 9.62 2.80 20.82
C SER A 150 10.55 2.40 21.96
N LEU A 151 11.87 2.65 21.84
CA LEU A 151 12.85 2.29 22.86
C LEU A 151 12.74 3.20 24.08
N SER A 152 12.75 2.59 25.27
CA SER A 152 12.74 3.34 26.54
C SER A 152 14.12 3.93 26.90
N HIS A 153 15.18 3.46 26.25
CA HIS A 153 16.56 3.84 26.52
C HIS A 153 17.25 4.33 25.24
N PRO A 154 18.27 5.21 25.35
CA PRO A 154 19.10 5.56 24.19
C PRO A 154 19.71 4.32 23.56
N PHE A 155 19.76 4.30 22.24
CA PHE A 155 20.41 3.23 21.48
C PHE A 155 21.76 3.71 20.90
N GLU A 156 22.64 2.76 20.61
CA GLU A 156 23.96 3.07 20.06
C GLU A 156 24.01 2.79 18.57
N VAL A 157 24.55 3.73 17.80
CA VAL A 157 24.85 3.55 16.38
C VAL A 157 26.34 3.36 16.21
N PHE A 158 26.75 2.18 15.73
CA PHE A 158 28.13 1.92 15.36
C PHE A 158 28.39 2.27 13.89
N THR A 159 29.47 3.00 13.67
CA THR A 159 29.97 3.36 12.36
C THR A 159 31.49 3.20 12.30
N ASP A 160 32.00 2.92 11.11
CA ASP A 160 33.42 2.76 10.80
C ASP A 160 34.09 4.10 10.39
N HIS A 161 33.44 5.25 10.68
CA HIS A 161 34.00 6.58 10.37
C HIS A 161 34.00 7.52 11.57
N TYR A 162 35.21 7.87 12.01
CA TYR A 162 35.46 8.61 13.24
C TYR A 162 34.76 9.98 13.29
N SER A 163 34.75 10.74 12.18
CA SER A 163 34.16 12.09 12.19
C SER A 163 32.64 12.10 12.45
N LEU A 164 31.93 10.99 12.19
CA LEU A 164 30.49 10.91 12.41
C LEU A 164 30.12 10.89 13.90
N GLN A 165 31.06 10.54 14.78
CA GLN A 165 30.87 10.63 16.24
C GLN A 165 30.50 12.05 16.70
N TYR A 166 31.00 13.06 15.98
CA TYR A 166 30.74 14.47 16.28
C TYR A 166 29.70 15.10 15.35
N PHE A 167 29.03 14.32 14.50
CA PHE A 167 28.11 14.84 13.49
C PHE A 167 26.99 15.69 14.10
N MET A 168 26.35 15.20 15.17
CA MET A 168 25.27 15.91 15.87
C MET A 168 25.75 17.18 16.61
N SER A 169 27.06 17.32 16.82
CA SER A 169 27.68 18.48 17.49
C SER A 169 28.32 19.48 16.51
N SER A 170 28.38 19.15 15.21
CA SER A 170 28.94 20.03 14.19
C SER A 170 28.04 21.25 13.96
N LYS A 171 28.66 22.41 13.71
CA LYS A 171 27.95 23.69 13.50
C LYS A 171 27.79 24.08 12.04
N VAL A 172 28.46 23.37 11.13
CA VAL A 172 28.44 23.65 9.69
C VAL A 172 28.02 22.39 8.97
N PHE A 173 26.89 22.45 8.28
CA PHE A 173 26.31 21.34 7.51
C PHE A 173 26.14 21.76 6.06
N THR A 174 26.30 20.79 5.14
CA THR A 174 25.76 20.95 3.79
C THR A 174 24.23 20.94 3.84
N HIS A 175 23.56 21.45 2.79
CA HIS A 175 22.09 21.46 2.76
C HIS A 175 21.48 20.04 2.85
N CYS A 176 22.20 19.01 2.39
CA CYS A 176 21.78 17.61 2.53
C CYS A 176 21.93 17.12 3.98
N GLN A 177 23.10 17.38 4.58
CA GLN A 177 23.40 17.02 5.96
C GLN A 177 22.47 17.72 6.96
N ALA A 178 22.07 18.97 6.71
CA ALA A 178 21.13 19.69 7.57
C ALA A 178 19.76 19.00 7.65
N ARG A 179 19.24 18.54 6.51
CA ARG A 179 17.98 17.76 6.44
C ARG A 179 18.11 16.40 7.14
N TRP A 180 19.29 15.78 7.05
CA TRP A 180 19.55 14.55 7.77
C TRP A 180 19.70 14.77 9.27
N ALA A 181 20.35 15.85 9.71
CA ALA A 181 20.45 16.23 11.12
C ALA A 181 19.07 16.51 11.73
N GLU A 182 18.18 17.20 11.00
CA GLU A 182 16.79 17.39 11.40
C GLU A 182 16.06 16.05 11.61
N PHE A 183 16.17 15.12 10.66
CA PHE A 183 15.59 13.78 10.80
C PHE A 183 16.20 12.99 11.97
N LEU A 184 17.52 13.03 12.13
CA LEU A 184 18.21 12.31 13.20
C LEU A 184 17.86 12.88 14.59
N SER A 185 17.51 14.17 14.69
CA SER A 185 17.12 14.80 15.96
C SER A 185 15.86 14.21 16.60
N GLU A 186 15.06 13.46 15.83
CA GLU A 186 13.87 12.77 16.35
C GLU A 186 14.23 11.55 17.22
N PHE A 187 15.47 11.05 17.13
CA PHE A 187 15.91 9.85 17.83
C PHE A 187 16.83 10.18 19.01
N HIS A 188 16.75 9.38 20.07
CA HIS A 188 17.66 9.45 21.21
C HIS A 188 18.77 8.40 21.06
N PHE A 189 19.91 8.78 20.48
CA PHE A 189 21.01 7.87 20.20
C PHE A 189 22.38 8.52 20.32
N THR A 190 23.42 7.69 20.43
CA THR A 190 24.83 8.08 20.36
C THR A 190 25.52 7.41 19.17
N ILE A 191 26.39 8.14 18.47
CA ILE A 191 27.22 7.58 17.40
C ILE A 191 28.57 7.19 18.01
N THR A 192 28.89 5.90 17.98
CA THR A 192 30.14 5.36 18.48
C THR A 192 30.99 4.87 17.32
N TYR A 193 32.22 5.37 17.21
CA TYR A 193 33.18 4.88 16.24
C TYR A 193 33.75 3.53 16.68
N CYS A 194 33.69 2.54 15.80
CA CYS A 194 34.41 1.28 15.95
C CYS A 194 35.47 1.13 14.85
N PRO A 195 36.76 0.98 15.19
CA PRO A 195 37.81 0.79 14.18
C PRO A 195 37.60 -0.54 13.45
N GLY A 196 37.69 -0.50 12.11
CA GLY A 196 37.32 -1.61 11.21
C GLY A 196 37.98 -2.97 11.50
N ARG A 197 39.11 -3.00 12.21
CA ARG A 197 39.79 -4.24 12.64
C ARG A 197 39.14 -4.97 13.83
N LEU A 198 38.36 -4.29 14.66
CA LEU A 198 37.58 -4.89 15.76
C LEU A 198 36.12 -5.19 15.34
N ALA A 199 35.71 -4.71 14.17
CA ALA A 199 34.46 -5.08 13.51
C ALA A 199 34.71 -6.32 12.63
N THR A 200 34.64 -7.52 13.21
CA THR A 200 34.89 -8.79 12.51
C THR A 200 33.79 -9.15 11.48
N LEU A 201 33.22 -8.18 10.74
CA LEU A 201 32.02 -8.41 9.95
C LEU A 201 31.87 -7.76 8.58
N PRO A 202 32.66 -6.75 8.13
CA PRO A 202 32.69 -6.45 6.67
C PRO A 202 33.89 -5.60 6.18
N ASP A 203 35.04 -6.18 5.83
CA ASP A 203 36.19 -5.39 5.28
C ASP A 203 36.76 -5.93 3.95
N ALA A 204 35.98 -6.70 3.19
CA ALA A 204 36.50 -7.39 1.99
C ALA A 204 35.63 -7.20 0.74
N LEU A 205 35.20 -5.97 0.44
CA LEU A 205 34.18 -5.73 -0.61
C LEU A 205 34.25 -4.42 -1.41
N LEU A 206 35.39 -3.74 -1.47
CA LEU A 206 35.51 -2.54 -2.31
C LEU A 206 36.72 -2.62 -3.21
N HIS A 207 36.51 -3.12 -4.45
CA HIS A 207 37.10 -2.54 -5.66
C HIS A 207 36.33 -2.98 -6.92
N GLN A 208 36.12 -2.00 -7.81
CA GLN A 208 36.10 -2.05 -9.29
C GLN A 208 34.77 -1.77 -10.07
N GLU A 209 34.70 -0.50 -10.51
CA GLU A 209 34.23 0.17 -11.76
C GLU A 209 33.21 -0.46 -12.76
N ASP A 210 32.13 0.29 -13.07
CA ASP A 210 31.80 0.92 -14.40
C ASP A 210 30.28 1.10 -14.74
N GLY A 211 29.91 2.26 -15.32
CA GLY A 211 28.81 2.43 -16.30
C GLY A 211 27.54 3.30 -15.97
N TYR A 212 27.44 4.49 -16.60
CA TYR A 212 26.34 5.52 -16.67
C TYR A 212 25.00 5.05 -17.35
N PRO A 213 23.88 5.84 -17.53
CA PRO A 213 23.62 7.31 -17.44
C PRO A 213 22.27 7.77 -16.75
N GLU A 214 21.84 9.03 -17.04
CA GLU A 214 21.22 10.08 -16.20
C GLU A 214 19.70 10.40 -16.32
N ARG A 215 19.24 11.32 -15.43
CA ARG A 215 17.99 12.18 -15.34
C ARG A 215 16.89 11.64 -14.40
N GLY A 216 16.21 12.42 -13.54
CA GLY A 216 16.18 13.85 -13.19
C GLY A 216 15.02 14.05 -12.18
N LEU A 217 15.22 14.88 -11.16
CA LEU A 217 14.25 15.22 -10.08
C LEU A 217 13.55 16.54 -10.39
N ASP A 218 12.30 16.72 -9.95
CA ASP A 218 11.69 18.01 -9.57
C ASP A 218 10.19 17.88 -9.19
N PHE A 219 9.82 17.83 -7.90
CA PHE A 219 8.41 17.95 -7.47
C PHE A 219 8.16 18.61 -6.08
N ILE A 220 9.13 19.29 -5.47
CA ILE A 220 9.01 19.71 -4.06
C ILE A 220 8.40 21.12 -3.86
N SER A 221 8.12 21.90 -4.91
CA SER A 221 7.79 23.34 -4.76
C SER A 221 6.30 23.72 -4.73
N LYS A 222 5.34 22.78 -4.66
CA LYS A 222 3.94 23.09 -5.03
C LYS A 222 2.84 23.00 -3.96
N ASN A 223 3.10 22.61 -2.70
CA ASN A 223 2.00 22.52 -1.73
C ASN A 223 2.36 22.91 -0.28
N PRO A 224 2.40 24.21 0.06
CA PRO A 224 2.76 24.69 1.40
C PRO A 224 1.69 24.46 2.49
N GLN A 225 0.47 24.03 2.15
CA GLN A 225 -0.63 23.89 3.13
C GLN A 225 -0.69 22.52 3.84
N ASN A 226 0.11 21.55 3.41
CA ASN A 226 0.20 20.23 4.07
C ASN A 226 1.05 20.22 5.35
N PHE A 227 1.61 21.36 5.75
CA PHE A 227 2.23 21.53 7.06
C PHE A 227 1.26 22.27 7.98
N HIS A 228 0.21 21.59 8.41
CA HIS A 228 -0.44 21.93 9.67
C HIS A 228 0.08 20.96 10.73
N GLN A 229 0.67 21.51 11.78
CA GLN A 229 1.18 20.82 12.95
C GLN A 229 0.02 20.05 13.63
N VAL A 230 0.03 18.71 13.57
CA VAL A 230 -1.10 17.86 14.00
C VAL A 230 -1.13 17.60 15.52
N ILE A 231 -0.12 18.03 16.29
CA ILE A 231 -0.21 17.95 17.75
C ILE A 231 -0.73 19.28 18.29
N LYS A 232 -2.05 19.46 18.27
CA LYS A 232 -2.72 20.15 19.37
C LYS A 232 -2.99 19.10 20.43
N GLN A 233 -2.60 19.37 21.68
CA GLN A 233 -2.77 18.47 22.82
C GLN A 233 -4.25 18.14 23.13
N ASP A 234 -5.21 18.76 22.45
CA ASP A 234 -6.65 18.62 22.68
C ASP A 234 -7.36 17.57 21.80
N GLY A 235 -6.61 16.76 21.05
CA GLY A 235 -7.13 15.89 19.99
C GLY A 235 -7.02 14.39 20.21
N ILE A 236 -7.00 13.89 21.46
CA ILE A 236 -7.29 12.47 21.71
C ILE A 236 -8.81 12.32 21.54
N GLN A 237 -9.27 12.19 20.30
CA GLN A 237 -10.69 11.96 20.03
C GLN A 237 -11.06 10.54 20.47
N GLU A 238 -11.76 10.46 21.59
CA GLU A 238 -12.48 9.27 22.07
C GLU A 238 -13.78 9.01 21.29
N SER A 239 -14.04 9.67 20.15
CA SER A 239 -15.31 9.54 19.42
C SER A 239 -15.41 8.18 18.73
N ARG A 240 -15.99 7.20 19.45
CA ARG A 240 -16.42 5.89 18.95
C ARG A 240 -17.65 5.94 18.02
N PHE A 241 -18.09 7.12 17.62
CA PHE A 241 -19.28 7.34 16.80
C PHE A 241 -18.93 8.15 15.56
N PHE A 242 -19.35 7.65 14.41
CA PHE A 242 -19.31 8.39 13.16
C PHE A 242 -20.65 9.12 12.98
N SER A 243 -20.62 10.45 12.75
CA SER A 243 -21.81 11.28 12.56
C SER A 243 -22.02 11.60 11.07
N ILE A 244 -23.14 11.15 10.50
CA ILE A 244 -23.55 11.52 9.14
C ILE A 244 -24.12 12.94 9.18
N LYS A 245 -23.41 13.89 8.59
CA LYS A 245 -23.97 15.21 8.28
C LYS A 245 -24.39 15.19 6.81
N VAL A 246 -25.68 15.31 6.55
CA VAL A 246 -26.15 15.55 5.18
C VAL A 246 -26.03 17.04 4.93
N GLU A 247 -25.10 17.43 4.06
CA GLU A 247 -25.05 18.78 3.53
C GLU A 247 -25.98 18.83 2.33
N ILE A 248 -26.96 19.75 2.34
CA ILE A 248 -27.86 19.87 1.20
C ILE A 248 -27.01 20.34 0.01
N PHE A 249 -27.01 19.57 -1.07
CA PHE A 249 -26.21 19.84 -2.27
C PHE A 249 -26.49 21.25 -2.83
N SER A 250 -27.68 21.79 -2.57
CA SER A 250 -28.07 23.18 -2.89
C SER A 250 -27.07 24.20 -2.36
N ASP A 251 -26.54 24.04 -1.15
CA ASP A 251 -25.73 25.08 -0.51
C ASP A 251 -24.35 25.19 -1.17
N LEU A 252 -23.77 24.06 -1.59
CA LEU A 252 -22.52 24.03 -2.34
C LEU A 252 -22.73 24.56 -3.76
N VAL A 253 -23.83 24.15 -4.42
CA VAL A 253 -24.20 24.63 -5.76
C VAL A 253 -24.46 26.14 -5.75
N ASP A 254 -25.16 26.66 -4.75
CA ASP A 254 -25.45 28.09 -4.60
C ASP A 254 -24.18 28.90 -4.32
N LYS A 255 -23.25 28.35 -3.52
CA LYS A 255 -21.93 28.96 -3.29
C LYS A 255 -21.11 28.99 -4.59
N ILE A 256 -21.05 27.86 -5.31
CA ILE A 256 -20.37 27.76 -6.60
C ILE A 256 -21.00 28.73 -7.61
N GLN A 257 -22.33 28.79 -7.72
CA GLN A 257 -23.03 29.71 -8.61
C GLN A 257 -22.64 31.17 -8.34
N LYS A 258 -22.67 31.61 -7.07
CA LYS A 258 -22.26 32.99 -6.71
C LYS A 258 -20.82 33.29 -7.10
N GLU A 259 -19.92 32.33 -6.94
CA GLU A 259 -18.49 32.47 -7.29
C GLU A 259 -18.25 32.43 -8.81
N VAL A 260 -19.00 31.60 -9.54
CA VAL A 260 -18.96 31.50 -11.00
C VAL A 260 -19.28 32.85 -11.65
N TRP A 261 -20.25 33.61 -11.12
CA TRP A 261 -20.56 34.97 -11.60
C TRP A 261 -19.44 35.99 -11.37
N GLN A 262 -18.45 35.69 -10.52
CA GLN A 262 -17.33 36.59 -10.23
C GLN A 262 -16.07 36.24 -11.03
N ASP A 263 -15.96 35.01 -11.53
CA ASP A 263 -14.80 34.49 -12.25
C ASP A 263 -14.57 35.20 -13.61
N LYS A 264 -13.33 35.64 -13.83
CA LYS A 264 -12.90 36.33 -15.06
C LYS A 264 -12.84 35.39 -16.25
N ASP A 265 -12.36 34.16 -16.05
CA ASP A 265 -12.23 33.16 -17.11
C ASP A 265 -13.63 32.73 -17.57
N TYR A 266 -14.54 32.55 -16.61
CA TYR A 266 -15.93 32.22 -16.89
C TYR A 266 -16.69 33.34 -17.60
N LYS A 267 -16.49 34.61 -17.20
CA LYS A 267 -17.05 35.77 -17.91
C LYS A 267 -16.56 35.85 -19.35
N GLU A 268 -15.32 35.44 -19.62
CA GLU A 268 -14.78 35.41 -20.98
C GLU A 268 -15.39 34.27 -21.80
N ILE A 269 -15.57 33.09 -21.21
CA ILE A 269 -16.28 31.96 -21.83
C ILE A 269 -17.74 32.33 -22.16
N LEU A 270 -18.45 33.01 -21.24
CA LEU A 270 -19.81 33.49 -21.50
C LEU A 270 -19.87 34.53 -22.63
N LYS A 271 -18.87 35.42 -22.73
CA LYS A 271 -18.78 36.40 -23.83
C LYS A 271 -18.51 35.72 -25.18
N GLN A 272 -17.68 34.68 -25.20
CA GLN A 272 -17.40 33.89 -26.41
C GLN A 272 -18.66 33.15 -26.88
N LEU A 273 -19.39 32.52 -25.95
CA LEU A 273 -20.68 31.87 -26.23
C LEU A 273 -21.74 32.88 -26.71
N ALA A 274 -21.80 34.08 -26.11
CA ALA A 274 -22.70 35.15 -26.53
C ALA A 274 -22.36 35.74 -27.91
N ARG A 275 -21.11 35.58 -28.38
CA ARG A 275 -20.66 35.96 -29.72
C ARG A 275 -20.90 34.87 -30.78
N GLY A 276 -21.47 33.73 -30.40
CA GLY A 276 -21.71 32.61 -31.30
C GLY A 276 -20.46 31.82 -31.65
N GLU A 277 -19.37 31.98 -30.89
CA GLU A 277 -18.15 31.19 -31.07
C GLU A 277 -18.35 29.80 -30.46
N SER A 278 -18.04 28.75 -31.22
CA SER A 278 -18.08 27.37 -30.75
C SER A 278 -16.92 27.13 -29.77
N VAL A 279 -17.15 27.39 -28.49
CA VAL A 279 -16.29 26.85 -27.43
C VAL A 279 -16.57 25.35 -27.36
N THR A 280 -15.62 24.54 -27.79
CA THR A 280 -15.73 23.07 -27.80
C THR A 280 -16.25 22.57 -26.45
N ASP A 281 -17.38 21.84 -26.47
CA ASP A 281 -17.96 21.06 -25.35
C ASP A 281 -18.68 21.83 -24.20
N CYS A 282 -19.00 23.13 -24.36
CA CYS A 282 -19.83 23.90 -23.41
C CYS A 282 -21.31 23.97 -23.83
N SER A 283 -22.25 23.69 -22.91
CA SER A 283 -23.70 23.92 -23.10
C SER A 283 -24.30 24.61 -21.88
N LEU A 284 -25.17 25.60 -22.12
CA LEU A 284 -25.92 26.29 -21.07
C LEU A 284 -27.31 25.69 -20.97
N GLU A 285 -27.73 25.21 -19.79
CA GLU A 285 -29.13 24.83 -19.61
C GLU A 285 -30.04 26.05 -19.47
N PRO A 286 -31.26 26.04 -20.05
CA PRO A 286 -32.08 27.24 -20.15
C PRO A 286 -32.85 27.60 -18.87
N GLN A 287 -32.80 26.77 -17.81
CA GLN A 287 -33.70 26.92 -16.66
C GLN A 287 -33.02 26.99 -15.29
N ASP A 288 -31.78 26.51 -15.14
CA ASP A 288 -30.99 26.67 -13.91
C ASP A 288 -29.61 27.26 -14.24
N LYS A 289 -29.17 28.24 -13.45
CA LYS A 289 -27.96 29.07 -13.66
C LYS A 289 -26.64 28.30 -13.45
N LEU A 290 -26.47 27.13 -14.06
CA LEU A 290 -25.28 26.29 -14.01
C LEU A 290 -24.74 26.05 -15.43
N SER A 291 -23.45 26.31 -15.63
CA SER A 291 -22.78 25.88 -16.86
C SER A 291 -22.40 24.40 -16.76
N LEU A 292 -22.90 23.63 -17.73
CA LEU A 292 -22.53 22.24 -17.91
C LEU A 292 -21.46 22.15 -19.00
N PHE A 293 -20.38 21.44 -18.70
CA PHE A 293 -19.40 20.99 -19.68
C PHE A 293 -19.42 19.47 -19.71
N LYS A 294 -19.94 18.87 -20.79
CA LYS A 294 -20.16 17.41 -20.89
C LYS A 294 -20.96 16.84 -19.71
N ASP A 295 -22.12 17.43 -19.41
CA ASP A 295 -23.01 17.06 -18.30
C ASP A 295 -22.45 17.28 -16.87
N GLY A 296 -21.24 17.85 -16.73
CA GLY A 296 -20.63 18.16 -15.42
C GLY A 296 -20.62 19.66 -15.09
N VAL A 297 -20.74 20.00 -13.80
CA VAL A 297 -20.71 21.36 -13.25
C VAL A 297 -19.32 21.97 -13.38
N VAL A 298 -19.22 23.13 -14.03
CA VAL A 298 -17.96 23.87 -14.13
C VAL A 298 -17.62 24.53 -12.79
N ILE A 299 -16.43 24.24 -12.25
CA ILE A 299 -15.93 24.84 -11.02
C ILE A 299 -15.03 26.04 -11.34
N PRO A 300 -15.30 27.22 -10.77
CA PRO A 300 -14.53 28.44 -11.05
C PRO A 300 -13.06 28.32 -10.60
N SER A 301 -12.23 29.25 -11.04
CA SER A 301 -10.81 29.36 -10.69
C SER A 301 -10.52 29.71 -9.22
N ASN A 302 -11.53 29.69 -8.36
CA ASN A 302 -11.36 29.78 -6.92
C ASN A 302 -10.72 28.50 -6.35
N GLU A 303 -9.56 28.65 -5.70
CA GLU A 303 -8.82 27.55 -5.08
C GLU A 303 -9.62 26.86 -3.95
N GLU A 304 -10.41 27.61 -3.17
CA GLU A 304 -11.19 27.07 -2.05
C GLU A 304 -12.29 26.09 -2.53
N SER A 305 -13.03 26.48 -3.57
CA SER A 305 -14.10 25.65 -4.13
C SER A 305 -13.56 24.41 -4.83
N ARG A 306 -12.42 24.54 -5.55
CA ARG A 306 -11.72 23.38 -6.11
C ARG A 306 -11.27 22.44 -5.01
N LEU A 307 -10.64 22.96 -3.95
CA LEU A 307 -10.16 22.17 -2.81
C LEU A 307 -11.29 21.41 -2.11
N ASN A 308 -12.46 22.03 -1.91
CA ASN A 308 -13.62 21.38 -1.30
C ASN A 308 -14.10 20.18 -2.13
N VAL A 309 -14.19 20.33 -3.46
CA VAL A 309 -14.53 19.21 -4.36
C VAL A 309 -13.53 18.06 -4.21
N PHE A 310 -12.23 18.36 -4.04
CA PHE A 310 -11.22 17.33 -3.80
C PHE A 310 -11.36 16.64 -2.45
N GLN A 311 -11.56 17.40 -1.37
CA GLN A 311 -11.77 16.83 -0.04
C GLN A 311 -12.97 15.88 -0.05
N LYS A 312 -14.07 16.27 -0.70
CA LYS A 312 -15.25 15.40 -0.85
C LYS A 312 -15.02 14.20 -1.77
N SER A 313 -14.25 14.35 -2.86
CA SER A 313 -14.00 13.29 -3.84
C SER A 313 -12.84 12.35 -3.50
N HIS A 314 -11.97 12.73 -2.55
CA HIS A 314 -10.78 11.97 -2.17
C HIS A 314 -10.80 11.57 -0.70
N ASP A 315 -11.03 12.51 0.21
CA ASP A 315 -10.86 12.27 1.66
C ASP A 315 -12.12 11.66 2.31
N SER A 316 -13.28 11.83 1.67
CA SER A 316 -14.54 11.23 2.13
C SER A 316 -14.42 9.71 2.26
N PRO A 317 -14.94 9.11 3.35
CA PRO A 317 -15.04 7.66 3.47
C PRO A 317 -15.84 6.99 2.35
N LEU A 318 -16.76 7.70 1.71
CA LEU A 318 -17.50 7.19 0.54
C LEU A 318 -16.64 7.14 -0.74
N ALA A 319 -15.54 7.90 -0.80
CA ALA A 319 -14.56 7.84 -1.86
C ALA A 319 -13.42 6.85 -1.56
N GLY A 320 -13.00 6.75 -0.29
CA GLY A 320 -12.01 5.78 0.18
C GLY A 320 -10.57 6.07 -0.24
N HIS A 321 -10.17 7.36 -0.29
CA HIS A 321 -8.85 7.81 -0.75
C HIS A 321 -8.36 7.10 -2.02
N PRO A 322 -9.04 7.25 -3.15
CA PRO A 322 -8.65 6.60 -4.39
C PRO A 322 -7.29 7.11 -4.90
N GLY A 323 -6.60 6.30 -5.70
CA GLY A 323 -5.41 6.76 -6.43
C GLY A 323 -5.77 7.75 -7.54
N GLN A 324 -4.79 8.53 -8.02
CA GLN A 324 -4.96 9.63 -8.99
C GLN A 324 -5.94 9.33 -10.14
N LYS A 325 -5.79 8.19 -10.83
CA LYS A 325 -6.65 7.80 -11.95
C LYS A 325 -8.11 7.60 -11.53
N LYS A 326 -8.36 7.00 -10.36
CA LYS A 326 -9.70 6.75 -9.84
C LYS A 326 -10.34 8.06 -9.36
N THR A 327 -9.58 8.90 -8.66
CA THR A 327 -10.02 10.24 -8.23
C THR A 327 -10.44 11.11 -9.43
N LEU A 328 -9.64 11.11 -10.50
CA LEU A 328 -9.97 11.80 -11.74
C LEU A 328 -11.33 11.36 -12.30
N LYS A 329 -11.59 10.06 -12.30
CA LYS A 329 -12.82 9.50 -12.85
C LYS A 329 -14.04 9.73 -11.97
N LEU A 330 -13.85 9.85 -10.65
CA LEU A 330 -14.93 10.27 -9.75
C LEU A 330 -15.30 11.73 -10.01
N ILE A 331 -14.32 12.63 -10.00
CA ILE A 331 -14.56 14.07 -10.20
C ILE A 331 -15.18 14.35 -11.57
N LYS A 332 -14.68 13.70 -12.63
CA LYS A 332 -15.17 13.90 -14.00
C LYS A 332 -16.61 13.46 -14.25
N ARG A 333 -17.27 12.78 -13.31
CA ARG A 333 -18.69 12.45 -13.44
C ARG A 333 -19.56 13.69 -13.30
N ASP A 334 -19.19 14.56 -12.37
CA ASP A 334 -20.05 15.65 -11.92
C ASP A 334 -19.38 17.04 -12.04
N PHE A 335 -18.05 17.12 -12.21
CA PHE A 335 -17.31 18.37 -12.19
C PHE A 335 -16.24 18.50 -13.28
N TYR A 336 -16.00 19.73 -13.72
CA TYR A 336 -14.99 20.06 -14.71
C TYR A 336 -14.32 21.42 -14.46
N TRP A 337 -13.00 21.50 -14.72
CA TRP A 337 -12.26 22.77 -14.91
C TRP A 337 -10.89 22.53 -15.59
N ALA A 338 -10.26 23.60 -16.08
CA ALA A 338 -8.96 23.54 -16.74
C ALA A 338 -7.82 23.19 -15.76
N GLY A 339 -6.95 22.25 -16.13
CA GLY A 339 -5.83 21.83 -15.27
C GLY A 339 -6.18 20.79 -14.19
N LEU A 340 -7.40 20.24 -14.20
CA LEU A 340 -7.90 19.21 -13.28
C LEU A 340 -6.89 18.07 -13.04
N ASN A 341 -6.30 17.51 -14.09
CA ASN A 341 -5.35 16.38 -14.00
C ASN A 341 -4.11 16.72 -13.15
N GLN A 342 -3.56 17.92 -13.34
CA GLN A 342 -2.36 18.36 -12.64
C GLN A 342 -2.67 18.58 -11.16
N PHE A 343 -3.80 19.22 -10.87
CA PHE A 343 -4.24 19.44 -9.50
C PHE A 343 -4.50 18.12 -8.75
N ILE A 344 -5.15 17.13 -9.38
CA ILE A 344 -5.33 15.78 -8.81
C ILE A 344 -3.99 15.13 -8.47
N LYS A 345 -3.04 15.21 -9.42
CA LYS A 345 -1.72 14.60 -9.24
C LYS A 345 -1.05 15.19 -8.00
N ASP A 346 -1.04 16.51 -7.90
CA ASP A 346 -0.43 17.25 -6.81
C ASP A 346 -1.15 16.93 -5.48
N TYR A 347 -2.49 17.03 -5.43
CA TYR A 347 -3.29 16.75 -4.24
C TYR A 347 -3.06 15.33 -3.70
N VAL A 348 -3.28 14.30 -4.53
CA VAL A 348 -3.16 12.89 -4.12
C VAL A 348 -1.73 12.52 -3.73
N SER A 349 -0.72 13.07 -4.43
CA SER A 349 0.70 12.83 -4.09
C SER A 349 1.10 13.41 -2.74
N SER A 350 0.38 14.45 -2.33
CA SER A 350 0.66 15.21 -1.11
C SER A 350 -0.20 14.75 0.08
N CYS A 351 -1.19 13.88 -0.15
CA CYS A 351 -2.09 13.38 0.89
C CYS A 351 -1.34 12.54 1.95
N HIS A 352 -1.32 13.04 3.18
CA HIS A 352 -0.63 12.40 4.31
C HIS A 352 -1.19 11.00 4.65
N LYS A 353 -2.52 10.84 4.68
CA LYS A 353 -3.18 9.53 4.92
C LYS A 353 -2.78 8.50 3.87
N CYS A 354 -2.73 8.91 2.59
CA CYS A 354 -2.28 8.05 1.51
C CYS A 354 -0.80 7.69 1.65
N SER A 355 0.07 8.68 1.91
CA SER A 355 1.51 8.48 2.02
C SER A 355 1.88 7.49 3.15
N ARG A 356 1.17 7.56 4.27
CA ARG A 356 1.39 6.68 5.44
C ARG A 356 0.89 5.25 5.23
N ASN A 357 -0.27 5.08 4.60
CA ASN A 357 -0.99 3.80 4.58
C ASN A 357 -0.90 3.05 3.24
N LYS A 358 -0.51 3.72 2.14
CA LYS A 358 -0.43 3.07 0.83
C LYS A 358 0.96 2.48 0.58
N ASN A 359 0.99 1.16 0.44
CA ASN A 359 2.19 0.45 0.02
C ASN A 359 2.57 0.82 -1.43
N ILE A 360 3.87 1.03 -1.67
CA ILE A 360 4.44 1.22 -3.00
C ILE A 360 4.48 -0.16 -3.69
N HIS A 361 3.75 -0.31 -4.80
CA HIS A 361 3.75 -1.56 -5.55
C HIS A 361 4.93 -1.63 -6.52
N CYS A 362 5.72 -2.71 -6.45
CA CYS A 362 6.63 -3.12 -7.53
C CYS A 362 5.84 -3.67 -8.74
N LYS A 363 6.44 -3.65 -9.93
CA LYS A 363 5.84 -4.21 -11.16
C LYS A 363 5.51 -5.70 -10.94
N LYS A 364 4.32 -6.11 -11.40
CA LYS A 364 3.82 -7.48 -11.27
C LYS A 364 4.63 -8.48 -12.12
N PHE A 365 4.80 -9.68 -11.60
CA PHE A 365 5.26 -10.86 -12.34
C PHE A 365 4.09 -11.52 -13.10
N GLY A 366 4.34 -11.91 -14.35
CA GLY A 366 3.59 -12.95 -15.06
C GLY A 366 2.26 -12.56 -15.72
N LEU A 367 1.88 -13.34 -16.74
CA LEU A 367 0.54 -13.37 -17.33
C LEU A 367 -0.26 -14.45 -16.59
N LEU A 368 -1.41 -14.07 -16.02
CA LEU A 368 -2.34 -15.02 -15.40
C LEU A 368 -3.27 -15.59 -16.48
N TRP A 369 -3.53 -16.89 -16.46
CA TRP A 369 -4.61 -17.49 -17.26
C TRP A 369 -5.96 -17.16 -16.62
N PRO A 370 -6.83 -16.38 -17.29
CA PRO A 370 -8.11 -16.00 -16.72
C PRO A 370 -9.10 -17.18 -16.77
N LEU A 371 -9.83 -17.39 -15.68
CA LEU A 371 -11.04 -18.22 -15.70
C LEU A 371 -12.05 -17.65 -16.71
N GLN A 372 -12.90 -18.52 -17.25
CA GLN A 372 -13.97 -18.10 -18.17
C GLN A 372 -14.86 -17.02 -17.53
N ILE A 373 -15.19 -16.01 -18.34
CA ILE A 373 -16.04 -14.90 -17.93
C ILE A 373 -17.48 -15.44 -17.84
N PRO A 374 -18.17 -15.22 -16.71
CA PRO A 374 -19.56 -15.64 -16.55
C PRO A 374 -20.49 -15.00 -17.57
N SER A 375 -21.64 -15.60 -17.84
CA SER A 375 -22.62 -15.11 -18.82
C SER A 375 -23.37 -13.84 -18.39
N GLY A 376 -23.36 -13.51 -17.10
CA GLY A 376 -24.03 -12.34 -16.58
C GLY A 376 -23.75 -12.08 -15.10
N PRO A 377 -24.26 -10.96 -14.56
CA PRO A 377 -24.13 -10.59 -13.17
C PRO A 377 -24.61 -11.67 -12.20
N TRP A 378 -23.88 -11.88 -11.12
CA TRP A 378 -24.24 -12.78 -10.01
C TRP A 378 -24.41 -14.26 -10.38
N ASN A 379 -24.18 -14.64 -11.64
CA ASN A 379 -24.21 -16.04 -12.09
C ASN A 379 -23.03 -16.84 -11.52
N SER A 380 -21.89 -16.19 -11.24
CA SER A 380 -20.73 -16.86 -10.67
C SER A 380 -20.06 -15.99 -9.61
N LEU A 381 -19.92 -16.55 -8.41
CA LEU A 381 -19.36 -15.83 -7.26
C LEU A 381 -17.96 -16.34 -6.91
N SER A 382 -17.18 -15.48 -6.28
CA SER A 382 -15.97 -15.84 -5.55
C SER A 382 -16.19 -15.54 -4.07
N MET A 383 -15.86 -16.48 -3.19
CA MET A 383 -15.99 -16.32 -1.74
C MET A 383 -14.65 -16.59 -1.05
N ASP A 384 -14.31 -15.76 -0.06
CA ASP A 384 -13.07 -15.84 0.72
C ASP A 384 -13.29 -15.29 2.13
N PHE A 385 -12.53 -15.79 3.09
CA PHE A 385 -12.45 -15.25 4.44
C PHE A 385 -11.11 -14.56 4.66
N ILE A 386 -11.15 -13.28 5.02
CA ILE A 386 -10.01 -12.62 5.61
C ILE A 386 -10.10 -12.82 7.13
N THR A 387 -9.22 -13.62 7.69
CA THR A 387 -9.22 -13.98 9.11
C THR A 387 -8.14 -13.24 9.90
N GLN A 388 -8.16 -13.35 11.23
CA GLN A 388 -7.13 -12.82 12.14
C GLN A 388 -7.14 -11.28 12.25
N PHE A 389 -8.31 -10.66 12.09
CA PHE A 389 -8.47 -9.27 12.49
C PHE A 389 -8.50 -9.15 14.02
N PRO A 390 -8.08 -8.01 14.58
CA PRO A 390 -8.39 -7.64 15.95
C PRO A 390 -9.90 -7.74 16.21
N LEU A 391 -10.29 -8.12 17.42
CA LEU A 391 -11.70 -8.27 17.76
C LEU A 391 -12.44 -6.96 17.63
N SER A 392 -13.55 -6.97 16.89
CA SER A 392 -14.42 -5.82 16.71
C SER A 392 -15.88 -6.23 16.84
N ASN A 393 -16.53 -5.83 17.93
CA ASN A 393 -17.85 -6.34 18.32
C ASN A 393 -17.94 -7.88 18.24
N ASN A 394 -16.92 -8.54 18.79
CA ASN A 394 -16.68 -9.99 18.76
C ASN A 394 -16.35 -10.61 17.39
N PHE A 395 -16.41 -9.86 16.29
CA PHE A 395 -15.97 -10.32 14.98
C PHE A 395 -14.45 -10.28 14.87
N ASP A 396 -13.85 -11.29 14.25
CA ASP A 396 -12.39 -11.42 14.02
C ASP A 396 -12.07 -11.74 12.54
N SER A 397 -13.10 -11.84 11.71
CA SER A 397 -13.00 -12.28 10.32
C SER A 397 -13.99 -11.53 9.43
N ILE A 398 -13.68 -11.45 8.14
CA ILE A 398 -14.55 -10.82 7.12
C ILE A 398 -14.79 -11.82 6.02
N LEU A 399 -16.06 -12.15 5.76
CA LEU A 399 -16.46 -12.86 4.55
C LEU A 399 -16.54 -11.87 3.39
N VAL A 400 -15.72 -12.11 2.38
CA VAL A 400 -15.69 -11.37 1.12
C VAL A 400 -16.43 -12.19 0.08
N VAL A 401 -17.46 -11.61 -0.52
CA VAL A 401 -18.18 -12.21 -1.66
C VAL A 401 -18.04 -11.29 -2.86
N VAL A 402 -17.64 -11.83 -4.01
CA VAL A 402 -17.40 -11.06 -5.23
C VAL A 402 -18.15 -11.67 -6.41
N ASP A 403 -18.94 -10.86 -7.11
CA ASP A 403 -19.45 -11.24 -8.42
C ASP A 403 -18.32 -11.23 -9.46
N ARG A 404 -18.05 -12.38 -10.08
CA ARG A 404 -16.96 -12.53 -11.04
C ARG A 404 -17.21 -11.79 -12.36
N PHE A 405 -18.47 -11.47 -12.67
CA PHE A 405 -18.83 -10.71 -13.86
C PHE A 405 -18.59 -9.21 -13.65
N SER A 406 -19.35 -8.58 -12.76
CA SER A 406 -19.31 -7.12 -12.53
C SER A 406 -18.16 -6.64 -11.66
N ARG A 407 -17.54 -7.55 -10.90
CA ARG A 407 -16.58 -7.23 -9.83
C ARG A 407 -17.20 -6.52 -8.64
N MET A 408 -18.52 -6.57 -8.50
CA MET A 408 -19.18 -6.09 -7.28
C MET A 408 -18.79 -6.97 -6.11
N ALA A 409 -18.42 -6.34 -4.99
CA ALA A 409 -18.04 -7.03 -3.78
C ALA A 409 -19.00 -6.72 -2.64
N ILE A 410 -19.15 -7.67 -1.72
CA ILE A 410 -19.90 -7.55 -0.47
C ILE A 410 -18.94 -7.92 0.67
N PHE A 411 -18.88 -7.08 1.71
CA PHE A 411 -18.03 -7.30 2.88
C PHE A 411 -18.89 -7.54 4.11
N ILE A 412 -18.79 -8.74 4.68
CA ILE A 412 -19.66 -9.16 5.77
C ILE A 412 -18.81 -9.51 6.99
N PRO A 413 -19.03 -8.88 8.16
CA PRO A 413 -18.34 -9.26 9.38
C PRO A 413 -18.72 -10.69 9.79
N ALA A 414 -17.73 -11.48 10.17
CA ALA A 414 -17.87 -12.89 10.52
C ALA A 414 -16.95 -13.27 11.70
N TYR A 415 -17.15 -14.48 12.20
CA TYR A 415 -16.31 -15.10 13.21
C TYR A 415 -15.42 -16.17 12.58
N GLY A 416 -14.19 -16.33 13.04
CA GLY A 416 -13.25 -17.34 12.55
C GLY A 416 -13.70 -18.76 12.88
N THR A 417 -14.58 -18.88 13.88
CA THR A 417 -15.24 -20.11 14.31
C THR A 417 -16.63 -20.32 13.69
N ILE A 418 -17.01 -19.52 12.70
CA ILE A 418 -18.32 -19.62 12.06
C ILE A 418 -18.60 -21.04 11.57
N THR A 419 -19.81 -21.52 11.79
CA THR A 419 -20.25 -22.85 11.34
C THR A 419 -20.76 -22.80 9.90
N ALA A 420 -20.80 -23.96 9.23
CA ALA A 420 -21.34 -24.03 7.87
C ALA A 420 -22.83 -23.62 7.79
N LEU A 421 -23.59 -23.80 8.88
CA LEU A 421 -24.98 -23.38 8.98
C LEU A 421 -25.10 -21.85 9.07
N GLU A 422 -24.28 -21.20 9.89
CA GLU A 422 -24.23 -19.74 9.98
C GLU A 422 -23.74 -19.12 8.67
N LEU A 423 -22.75 -19.74 8.00
CA LEU A 423 -22.33 -19.33 6.65
C LEU A 423 -23.50 -19.35 5.66
N ALA A 424 -24.34 -20.38 5.70
CA ALA A 424 -25.53 -20.46 4.87
C ALA A 424 -26.56 -19.38 5.19
N GLN A 425 -26.77 -19.06 6.47
CA GLN A 425 -27.65 -17.95 6.87
C GLN A 425 -27.11 -16.62 6.35
N ILE A 426 -25.83 -16.35 6.53
CA ILE A 426 -25.17 -15.13 6.03
C ILE A 426 -25.30 -15.04 4.50
N PHE A 427 -25.04 -16.14 3.80
CA PHE A 427 -25.18 -16.21 2.35
C PHE A 427 -26.61 -15.91 1.89
N ILE A 428 -27.61 -16.46 2.59
CA ILE A 428 -29.01 -16.21 2.29
C ILE A 428 -29.36 -14.73 2.47
N ILE A 429 -28.98 -14.16 3.62
CA ILE A 429 -29.34 -12.78 3.99
C ILE A 429 -28.65 -11.77 3.08
N HIS A 430 -27.35 -11.93 2.82
CA HIS A 430 -26.55 -10.89 2.18
C HIS A 430 -26.41 -11.07 0.66
N VAL A 431 -26.55 -12.29 0.14
CA VAL A 431 -26.33 -12.58 -1.28
C VAL A 431 -27.63 -13.01 -1.94
N PHE A 432 -28.20 -14.15 -1.54
CA PHE A 432 -29.37 -14.72 -2.21
C PHE A 432 -30.58 -13.79 -2.18
N SER A 433 -30.88 -13.19 -1.04
CA SER A 433 -32.05 -12.29 -0.89
C SER A 433 -31.99 -11.05 -1.79
N LYS A 434 -30.78 -10.62 -2.19
CA LYS A 434 -30.54 -9.38 -2.96
C LYS A 434 -30.30 -9.64 -4.44
N HIS A 435 -29.65 -10.76 -4.76
CA HIS A 435 -29.09 -11.01 -6.09
C HIS A 435 -29.56 -12.34 -6.73
N GLY A 436 -30.30 -13.16 -5.98
CA GLY A 436 -30.71 -14.48 -6.43
C GLY A 436 -29.63 -15.54 -6.23
N LEU A 437 -29.92 -16.77 -6.67
CA LEU A 437 -28.99 -17.91 -6.55
C LEU A 437 -27.98 -17.90 -7.70
N PRO A 438 -26.69 -18.07 -7.41
CA PRO A 438 -25.68 -18.19 -8.46
C PRO A 438 -25.72 -19.57 -9.12
N VAL A 439 -25.22 -19.66 -10.34
CA VAL A 439 -25.01 -20.93 -11.05
C VAL A 439 -23.74 -21.62 -10.56
N SER A 440 -22.68 -20.87 -10.25
CA SER A 440 -21.46 -21.42 -9.67
C SER A 440 -20.84 -20.55 -8.57
N MET A 441 -20.09 -21.20 -7.69
CA MET A 441 -19.32 -20.55 -6.64
C MET A 441 -17.88 -21.06 -6.64
N VAL A 442 -16.94 -20.13 -6.68
CA VAL A 442 -15.51 -20.36 -6.53
C VAL A 442 -15.12 -20.02 -5.11
N SER A 443 -14.44 -20.93 -4.42
CA SER A 443 -13.90 -20.68 -3.08
C SER A 443 -12.55 -21.35 -2.92
N ASP A 444 -11.83 -21.02 -1.86
CA ASP A 444 -10.68 -21.83 -1.46
C ASP A 444 -11.12 -23.20 -0.92
N ARG A 445 -10.12 -23.99 -0.52
CA ARG A 445 -10.31 -25.30 0.13
C ARG A 445 -10.44 -25.18 1.64
N GLY A 446 -10.93 -24.05 2.15
CA GLY A 446 -11.23 -23.87 3.56
C GLY A 446 -12.21 -24.94 4.06
N SER A 447 -12.04 -25.38 5.32
CA SER A 447 -12.83 -26.45 5.93
C SER A 447 -14.34 -26.21 5.86
N LEU A 448 -14.78 -24.96 5.92
CA LEU A 448 -16.19 -24.56 5.80
C LEU A 448 -16.75 -24.82 4.42
N PHE A 449 -16.02 -24.43 3.37
CA PHE A 449 -16.42 -24.68 2.00
C PHE A 449 -16.32 -26.17 1.63
N LEU A 450 -15.47 -26.94 2.31
CA LEU A 450 -15.40 -28.40 2.16
C LEU A 450 -16.42 -29.17 3.01
N SER A 451 -17.12 -28.52 3.94
CA SER A 451 -18.02 -29.21 4.86
C SER A 451 -19.13 -29.98 4.12
N SER A 452 -19.53 -31.12 4.71
CA SER A 452 -20.63 -31.93 4.16
C SER A 452 -21.93 -31.14 4.09
N PHE A 453 -22.20 -30.30 5.08
CA PHE A 453 -23.34 -29.39 5.09
C PHE A 453 -23.32 -28.44 3.90
N TRP A 454 -22.22 -27.69 3.68
CA TRP A 454 -22.13 -26.74 2.57
C TRP A 454 -22.22 -27.44 1.21
N THR A 455 -21.62 -28.63 1.10
CA THR A 455 -21.69 -29.46 -0.10
C THR A 455 -23.14 -29.88 -0.41
N ASN A 456 -23.84 -30.42 0.58
CA ASN A 456 -25.24 -30.82 0.44
C ASN A 456 -26.15 -29.63 0.12
N LEU A 457 -25.94 -28.48 0.77
CA LEU A 457 -26.70 -27.26 0.50
C LEU A 457 -26.54 -26.81 -0.96
N CYS A 458 -25.31 -26.73 -1.46
CA CYS A 458 -25.05 -26.36 -2.85
C CYS A 458 -25.67 -27.35 -3.83
N GLN A 459 -25.62 -28.66 -3.53
CA GLN A 459 -26.23 -29.69 -4.37
C GLN A 459 -27.75 -29.55 -4.43
N GLN A 460 -28.42 -29.28 -3.30
CA GLN A 460 -29.87 -29.05 -3.25
C GLN A 460 -30.28 -27.78 -4.01
N LEU A 461 -29.46 -26.73 -3.91
CA LEU A 461 -29.65 -25.46 -4.63
C LEU A 461 -29.15 -25.51 -6.09
N LYS A 462 -28.63 -26.66 -6.54
CA LYS A 462 -28.06 -26.87 -7.89
C LYS A 462 -26.95 -25.88 -8.25
N ILE A 463 -26.15 -25.47 -7.26
CA ILE A 463 -25.01 -24.57 -7.44
C ILE A 463 -23.75 -25.40 -7.69
N SER A 464 -23.07 -25.13 -8.81
CA SER A 464 -21.77 -25.73 -9.11
C SER A 464 -20.70 -25.19 -8.16
N ARG A 465 -19.84 -26.06 -7.63
CA ARG A 465 -18.78 -25.70 -6.70
C ARG A 465 -17.42 -25.89 -7.35
N ASP A 466 -16.72 -24.79 -7.55
CA ASP A 466 -15.42 -24.75 -8.19
C ASP A 466 -14.35 -24.42 -7.13
N LEU A 467 -13.76 -25.44 -6.52
CA LEU A 467 -12.75 -25.23 -5.48
C LEU A 467 -11.41 -24.86 -6.11
N SER A 468 -10.79 -23.79 -5.62
CA SER A 468 -9.44 -23.43 -6.03
C SER A 468 -8.47 -24.56 -5.66
N THR A 469 -7.49 -24.82 -6.52
CA THR A 469 -6.41 -25.77 -6.25
C THR A 469 -5.38 -25.12 -5.32
N ALA A 470 -4.88 -25.88 -4.34
CA ALA A 470 -4.00 -25.40 -3.25
C ALA A 470 -2.68 -24.71 -3.68
N PHE A 471 -2.38 -24.62 -4.98
CA PHE A 471 -1.16 -24.03 -5.53
C PHE A 471 -1.37 -23.28 -6.86
N HIS A 472 -2.60 -22.84 -7.18
CA HIS A 472 -2.85 -21.96 -8.34
C HIS A 472 -3.17 -20.52 -7.89
N PRO A 473 -2.15 -19.66 -7.74
CA PRO A 473 -2.34 -18.24 -7.40
C PRO A 473 -3.20 -17.48 -8.43
N GLU A 474 -3.41 -18.05 -9.62
CA GLU A 474 -4.24 -17.51 -10.69
C GLU A 474 -5.73 -17.48 -10.37
N THR A 475 -6.22 -18.51 -9.66
CA THR A 475 -7.65 -18.61 -9.28
C THR A 475 -7.98 -17.67 -8.11
N TYR A 476 -6.99 -17.37 -7.27
CA TYR A 476 -7.17 -16.64 -6.01
C TYR A 476 -6.62 -15.21 -6.00
N GLY A 477 -5.74 -14.86 -6.94
CA GLY A 477 -5.07 -13.54 -6.96
C GLY A 477 -6.02 -12.36 -7.18
N GLN A 478 -7.25 -12.62 -7.67
CA GLN A 478 -8.30 -11.60 -7.74
C GLN A 478 -8.82 -11.24 -6.35
N THR A 479 -9.10 -12.24 -5.53
CA THR A 479 -9.57 -12.05 -4.16
C THR A 479 -8.47 -11.51 -3.27
N GLU A 480 -7.24 -12.01 -3.41
CA GLU A 480 -6.07 -11.46 -2.71
C GLU A 480 -5.91 -9.95 -2.97
N ARG A 481 -6.06 -9.52 -4.23
CA ARG A 481 -5.95 -8.10 -4.57
C ARG A 481 -7.08 -7.27 -3.97
N LEU A 482 -8.29 -7.82 -3.89
CA LEU A 482 -9.40 -7.16 -3.23
C LEU A 482 -9.16 -7.06 -1.72
N ASN A 483 -8.68 -8.11 -1.08
CA ASN A 483 -8.39 -8.13 0.36
C ASN A 483 -7.39 -7.02 0.72
N GLN A 484 -6.33 -6.86 -0.09
CA GLN A 484 -5.38 -5.74 0.05
C GLN A 484 -6.03 -4.35 -0.09
N ILE A 485 -7.03 -4.21 -0.95
CA ILE A 485 -7.77 -2.94 -1.12
C ILE A 485 -8.63 -2.65 0.10
N LEU A 486 -9.31 -3.68 0.63
CA LEU A 486 -10.14 -3.57 1.84
C LEU A 486 -9.28 -3.25 3.07
N GLU A 487 -8.19 -3.97 3.30
CA GLU A 487 -7.25 -3.69 4.40
C GLU A 487 -6.71 -2.25 4.32
N GLN A 488 -6.30 -1.82 3.12
CA GLN A 488 -5.84 -0.46 2.90
C GLN A 488 -6.90 0.59 3.22
N TYR A 489 -8.16 0.33 2.86
CA TYR A 489 -9.28 1.20 3.23
C TYR A 489 -9.44 1.26 4.75
N LEU A 490 -9.46 0.11 5.42
CA LEU A 490 -9.60 0.04 6.87
C LEU A 490 -8.46 0.77 7.59
N TRP A 491 -7.20 0.65 7.14
CA TRP A 491 -6.06 1.40 7.71
C TRP A 491 -6.21 2.92 7.65
N MET A 492 -7.04 3.45 6.73
CA MET A 492 -7.27 4.89 6.61
C MET A 492 -8.30 5.44 7.60
N TYR A 493 -9.19 4.59 8.11
CA TYR A 493 -10.38 5.03 8.87
C TYR A 493 -10.50 4.41 10.26
N VAL A 494 -9.88 3.25 10.50
CA VAL A 494 -9.83 2.60 11.80
C VAL A 494 -8.79 3.30 12.67
N SER A 495 -9.13 3.63 13.92
CA SER A 495 -8.17 4.23 14.87
C SER A 495 -7.20 3.20 15.43
N TYR A 496 -6.28 3.70 16.26
CA TYR A 496 -5.26 2.92 16.93
C TYR A 496 -5.78 1.68 17.68
N HIS A 497 -6.99 1.73 18.25
CA HIS A 497 -7.56 0.62 19.04
C HIS A 497 -8.06 -0.57 18.19
N GLN A 498 -8.33 -0.35 16.89
CA GLN A 498 -8.70 -1.39 15.93
C GLN A 498 -9.94 -2.23 16.29
N ASP A 499 -10.81 -1.74 17.16
CA ASP A 499 -11.94 -2.47 17.77
C ASP A 499 -13.31 -2.15 17.13
N TYR A 500 -13.38 -1.31 16.11
CA TYR A 500 -14.64 -0.94 15.42
C TYR A 500 -14.57 -1.00 13.88
N TRP A 501 -13.71 -1.85 13.31
CA TRP A 501 -13.61 -2.00 11.85
C TRP A 501 -14.90 -2.50 11.20
N HIS A 502 -15.74 -3.27 11.91
CA HIS A 502 -17.00 -3.80 11.36
C HIS A 502 -17.97 -2.70 10.90
N ILE A 503 -17.94 -1.53 11.56
CA ILE A 503 -18.79 -0.37 11.24
C ILE A 503 -18.40 0.27 9.91
N TRP A 504 -17.13 0.12 9.50
CA TRP A 504 -16.61 0.70 8.26
C TRP A 504 -16.87 -0.16 7.03
N LEU A 505 -17.22 -1.44 7.19
CA LEU A 505 -17.41 -2.35 6.06
C LEU A 505 -18.46 -1.89 5.04
N PRO A 506 -19.64 -1.35 5.43
CA PRO A 506 -20.60 -0.85 4.45
C PRO A 506 -20.08 0.33 3.63
N LEU A 507 -19.28 1.22 4.26
CA LEU A 507 -18.68 2.37 3.56
C LEU A 507 -17.52 1.92 2.66
N ALA A 508 -16.74 0.92 3.10
CA ALA A 508 -15.71 0.28 2.29
C ALA A 508 -16.31 -0.40 1.06
N GLU A 509 -17.43 -1.11 1.25
CA GLU A 509 -18.19 -1.77 0.19
C GLU A 509 -18.68 -0.75 -0.84
N PHE A 510 -19.29 0.35 -0.38
CA PHE A 510 -19.72 1.43 -1.26
C PHE A 510 -18.55 2.05 -2.03
N ALA A 511 -17.48 2.43 -1.34
CA ALA A 511 -16.30 3.06 -1.96
C ALA A 511 -15.64 2.14 -3.00
N TYR A 512 -15.56 0.84 -2.70
CA TYR A 512 -15.04 -0.16 -3.63
C TYR A 512 -15.93 -0.30 -4.87
N ASN A 513 -17.24 -0.46 -4.69
CA ASN A 513 -18.21 -0.68 -5.76
C ASN A 513 -18.48 0.57 -6.62
N ASN A 514 -18.21 1.77 -6.08
CA ASN A 514 -18.31 3.03 -6.82
C ASN A 514 -17.04 3.39 -7.59
N ALA A 515 -15.90 2.81 -7.22
CA ALA A 515 -14.65 3.03 -7.90
C ALA A 515 -14.52 2.18 -9.17
N GLU A 516 -13.89 2.74 -10.21
CA GLU A 516 -13.63 1.97 -11.43
C GLU A 516 -12.73 0.76 -11.16
N HIS A 517 -13.14 -0.40 -11.68
CA HIS A 517 -12.33 -1.61 -11.67
C HIS A 517 -11.45 -1.72 -12.93
N SER A 518 -10.21 -2.20 -12.77
CA SER A 518 -9.23 -2.20 -13.85
C SER A 518 -9.54 -3.17 -14.99
N SER A 519 -10.29 -4.25 -14.72
CA SER A 519 -10.70 -5.24 -15.72
C SER A 519 -11.92 -4.80 -16.54
N THR A 520 -12.98 -4.31 -15.88
CA THR A 520 -14.23 -3.90 -16.53
C THR A 520 -14.14 -2.48 -17.11
N LYS A 521 -13.17 -1.67 -16.67
CA LYS A 521 -13.05 -0.24 -17.00
C LYS A 521 -14.29 0.57 -16.62
N GLN A 522 -15.12 0.02 -15.76
CA GLN A 522 -16.34 0.63 -15.25
C GLN A 522 -16.48 0.33 -13.76
N PRO A 523 -17.22 1.16 -13.01
CA PRO A 523 -17.59 0.84 -11.64
C PRO A 523 -18.49 -0.39 -11.57
N PRO A 524 -18.32 -1.27 -10.56
CA PRO A 524 -19.26 -2.36 -10.32
C PRO A 524 -20.72 -1.89 -10.23
N PHE A 525 -21.01 -0.77 -9.56
CA PHE A 525 -22.37 -0.22 -9.49
C PHE A 525 -22.96 0.06 -10.88
N PHE A 526 -22.18 0.68 -11.77
CA PHE A 526 -22.64 0.96 -13.12
C PHE A 526 -22.87 -0.33 -13.92
N THR A 527 -22.02 -1.34 -13.72
CA THR A 527 -22.12 -2.62 -14.45
C THR A 527 -23.38 -3.39 -14.05
N ILE A 528 -23.81 -3.28 -12.79
CA ILE A 528 -25.01 -3.95 -12.26
C ILE A 528 -26.28 -3.13 -12.52
N TYR A 529 -26.26 -1.85 -12.18
CA TYR A 529 -27.46 -1.01 -12.11
C TYR A 529 -27.62 -0.06 -13.29
N GLY A 530 -26.60 0.07 -14.16
CA GLY A 530 -26.59 1.02 -15.27
C GLY A 530 -26.43 2.49 -14.84
N VAL A 531 -26.28 2.76 -13.54
CA VAL A 531 -26.15 4.10 -12.97
C VAL A 531 -25.08 4.14 -11.87
N ASN A 532 -24.44 5.30 -11.71
CA ASN A 532 -23.47 5.52 -10.63
C ASN A 532 -24.16 6.25 -9.46
N PRO A 533 -23.99 5.81 -8.21
CA PRO A 533 -24.50 6.56 -7.07
C PRO A 533 -23.68 7.83 -6.82
N SER A 534 -24.39 8.96 -6.65
CA SER A 534 -23.81 10.24 -6.21
C SER A 534 -23.75 10.30 -4.68
N PHE A 535 -22.71 10.92 -4.14
CA PHE A 535 -22.49 11.05 -2.69
C PHE A 535 -21.99 12.43 -2.24
N TYR A 536 -22.04 13.43 -3.11
CA TYR A 536 -21.50 14.77 -2.84
C TYR A 536 -22.27 15.59 -1.79
N SER A 537 -23.52 15.20 -1.52
CA SER A 537 -24.38 15.74 -0.47
C SER A 537 -24.14 15.13 0.91
N ILE A 538 -23.28 14.11 1.02
CA ILE A 538 -23.12 13.37 2.26
C ILE A 538 -21.73 13.66 2.83
N HIS A 539 -21.68 14.41 3.93
CA HIS A 539 -20.47 14.66 4.69
C HIS A 539 -20.37 13.69 5.88
N ILE A 540 -19.38 12.82 5.83
CA ILE A 540 -19.12 11.83 6.86
C ILE A 540 -17.95 12.36 7.72
N SER A 541 -18.25 13.03 8.85
CA SER A 541 -17.24 13.47 9.84
C SER A 541 -17.00 12.47 10.98
N GLN A 542 -15.73 12.24 11.33
CA GLN A 542 -15.30 11.45 12.50
C GLN A 542 -15.34 12.27 13.82
N ASP A 543 -15.56 13.58 13.73
CA ASP A 543 -15.20 14.55 14.79
C ASP A 543 -16.33 15.02 15.70
N SER A 544 -17.47 14.33 15.80
CA SER A 544 -18.54 14.79 16.71
C SER A 544 -19.29 13.65 17.40
N PRO A 545 -19.34 13.61 18.75
CA PRO A 545 -20.37 12.87 19.43
C PRO A 545 -21.72 13.41 18.96
N ALA A 546 -22.68 12.51 18.74
CA ALA A 546 -24.06 12.87 18.44
C ALA A 546 -24.63 13.65 19.63
N GLY A 547 -24.45 14.97 19.63
CA GLY A 547 -25.21 15.88 20.46
C GLY A 547 -26.62 15.94 19.92
N LYS A 548 -27.52 15.18 20.54
CA LYS A 548 -28.99 15.31 20.48
C LYS A 548 -29.58 15.48 19.06
N LEU A 549 -29.97 14.35 18.47
CA LEU A 549 -31.15 14.32 17.59
C LEU A 549 -32.41 14.33 18.44
#